data_AF-A0A9D2DX03-F1
#
_entry.id   AF-A0A9D2DX03-F1
#
_cell.length_a   1.000
_cell.length_b   1.000
_cell.length_c   1.000
_cell.angle_alpha   90.00
_cell.angle_beta   90.00
_cell.angle_gamma   90.00
#
_symmetry.space_group_name_H-M   'P 1'
#
loop_
_entity.id
_entity.type
_entity.pdbx_description
1 polymer ?
#
loop_
_entity_poly.entity_id
_entity_poly.type
_entity_poly.pdbx_seq_one_letter_code
_entity_poly.pdbx_strand_id
1 'polypeptide(L)'
;MNIFKNKSIVAYISLVIPVLAVVLAIIGGATKGLLGDTFSWVIVLFLVLGAVVSIAAFLFPKVEIIQAIAPIFYGLALGLIMLDGVEVISYGLIGIDNDVGGQMSLTFLYLILGAVTFILSIVSAFFSYTKKVKE
;
A
#
# COMPACT_ATOMS: atom_id res chain seq x y z
N MET A 1 14.38 16.67 18.54
CA MET A 1 14.61 15.57 17.58
C MET A 1 14.98 14.28 18.34
N ASN A 2 13.99 13.66 19.03
CA ASN A 2 14.18 12.44 19.84
C ASN A 2 13.17 11.32 19.49
N ILE A 3 12.34 11.52 18.47
CA ILE A 3 11.18 10.67 18.15
C ILE A 3 11.61 9.31 17.55
N PHE A 4 12.80 9.29 16.93
CA PHE A 4 13.35 8.12 16.24
C PHE A 4 14.26 7.26 17.15
N LYS A 5 14.90 7.83 18.17
CA LYS A 5 15.99 7.15 18.91
C LYS A 5 15.59 5.90 19.70
N ASN A 6 14.30 5.61 19.89
CA ASN A 6 13.81 4.50 20.73
C ASN A 6 12.74 3.62 20.07
N LYS A 7 12.65 3.56 18.74
CA LYS A 7 11.64 2.73 18.05
C LYS A 7 12.22 1.43 17.51
N SER A 8 11.39 0.38 17.51
CA SER A 8 11.78 -0.95 17.01
C SER A 8 11.97 -0.94 15.49
N ILE A 9 12.82 -1.84 14.99
CA ILE A 9 13.02 -2.06 13.55
C ILE A 9 11.69 -2.25 12.80
N VAL A 10 10.73 -2.94 13.42
CA VAL A 10 9.39 -3.17 12.86
C VAL A 10 8.66 -1.85 12.57
N ALA A 11 8.79 -0.85 13.45
CA ALA A 11 8.17 0.46 13.26
C ALA A 11 8.82 1.28 12.13
N TYR A 12 10.08 0.99 11.80
CA TYR A 12 10.75 1.60 10.65
C TYR A 12 10.32 0.92 9.35
N ILE A 13 10.27 -0.41 9.34
CA ILE A 13 9.83 -1.20 8.18
C ILE A 13 8.39 -0.84 7.82
N SER A 14 7.50 -0.67 8.81
CA SER A 14 6.11 -0.26 8.59
C SER A 14 5.94 1.18 8.09
N LEU A 15 7.01 1.99 8.07
CA LEU A 15 7.02 3.34 7.51
C LEU A 15 7.68 3.40 6.13
N VAL A 16 8.75 2.63 5.90
CA VAL A 16 9.49 2.64 4.63
C VAL A 16 8.75 1.90 3.52
N ILE A 17 8.17 0.73 3.80
CA ILE A 17 7.50 -0.09 2.79
C ILE A 17 6.30 0.61 2.15
N PRO A 18 5.40 1.27 2.91
CA PRO A 18 4.31 2.00 2.29
C PRO A 18 4.75 3.18 1.42
N VAL A 19 5.82 3.88 1.82
CA VAL A 19 6.39 4.96 1.01
C VAL A 19 6.93 4.41 -0.32
N LEU A 20 7.60 3.25 -0.29
CA LEU A 20 8.04 2.57 -1.51
C LEU A 20 6.86 2.13 -2.39
N ALA A 21 5.77 1.63 -1.80
CA ALA A 21 4.56 1.25 -2.53
C ALA A 21 3.92 2.47 -3.23
N VAL A 22 3.88 3.64 -2.56
CA VAL A 22 3.42 4.91 -3.17
C VAL A 22 4.32 5.32 -4.33
N VAL A 23 5.65 5.31 -4.14
CA VAL A 23 6.59 5.70 -5.20
C VAL A 23 6.46 4.81 -6.43
N LEU A 24 6.35 3.49 -6.22
CA LEU A 24 6.13 2.55 -7.31
C LEU A 24 4.79 2.81 -8.00
N ALA A 25 3.72 3.08 -7.26
CA ALA A 25 2.40 3.39 -7.81
C ALA A 25 2.40 4.64 -8.69
N ILE A 26 3.11 5.69 -8.26
CA ILE A 26 3.31 6.91 -9.06
C ILE A 26 4.12 6.60 -10.32
N ILE A 27 5.19 5.80 -10.20
CA ILE A 27 6.04 5.46 -11.35
C ILE A 27 5.26 4.64 -12.38
N GLY A 28 4.53 3.59 -12.01
CA GLY A 28 3.77 2.83 -13.01
C GLY A 28 2.52 3.55 -13.50
N GLY A 29 1.95 4.49 -12.72
CA GLY A 29 0.95 5.43 -13.22
C GLY A 29 1.49 6.42 -14.25
N ALA A 30 2.75 6.85 -14.11
CA ALA A 30 3.40 7.78 -15.04
C ALA A 30 4.06 7.10 -16.26
N THR A 31 4.51 5.84 -16.13
CA THR A 31 5.36 5.18 -17.15
C THR A 31 4.62 4.29 -18.14
N LYS A 32 3.36 3.92 -17.91
CA LYS A 32 2.56 3.18 -18.89
C LYS A 32 1.10 3.59 -18.88
N GLY A 33 0.50 3.63 -20.08
CA GLY A 33 -0.94 3.75 -20.33
C GLY A 33 -1.79 2.57 -19.82
N LEU A 34 -1.30 1.78 -18.85
CA LEU A 34 -2.12 0.92 -17.99
C LEU A 34 -3.22 1.73 -17.28
N LEU A 35 -2.96 3.03 -17.11
CA LEU A 35 -3.69 3.92 -16.25
C LEU A 35 -4.09 5.18 -17.02
N GLY A 36 -4.67 5.00 -18.21
CA GLY A 36 -5.37 6.07 -18.92
C GLY A 36 -6.58 6.59 -18.16
N ASP A 37 -7.07 5.82 -17.18
CA ASP A 37 -8.30 6.11 -16.47
C ASP A 37 -8.07 6.57 -15.02
N THR A 38 -8.94 7.48 -14.61
CA THR A 38 -9.22 7.96 -13.24
C THR A 38 -9.01 6.89 -12.15
N PHE A 39 -9.24 5.62 -12.46
CA PHE A 39 -9.13 4.47 -11.56
C PHE A 39 -7.73 4.27 -10.94
N SER A 40 -6.64 4.54 -11.66
CA SER A 40 -5.31 4.38 -11.07
C SER A 40 -4.93 5.46 -10.08
N TRP A 41 -5.35 6.68 -10.38
CA TRP A 41 -5.07 7.81 -9.51
C TRP A 41 -5.83 7.65 -8.20
N VAL A 42 -6.95 6.94 -8.20
CA VAL A 42 -7.66 6.50 -6.98
C VAL A 42 -6.84 5.47 -6.18
N ILE A 43 -6.19 4.50 -6.83
CA ILE A 43 -5.26 3.57 -6.15
C ILE A 43 -4.10 4.32 -5.51
N VAL A 44 -3.47 5.23 -6.27
CA VAL A 44 -2.38 6.09 -5.78
C VAL A 44 -2.87 6.94 -4.60
N LEU A 45 -4.05 7.55 -4.69
CA LEU A 45 -4.65 8.33 -3.61
C LEU A 45 -4.79 7.52 -2.33
N PHE A 46 -5.33 6.29 -2.40
CA PHE A 46 -5.49 5.44 -1.23
C PHE A 46 -4.15 4.98 -0.64
N LEU A 47 -3.15 4.67 -1.47
CA LEU A 47 -1.80 4.38 -0.98
C LEU A 47 -1.16 5.59 -0.28
N VAL A 48 -1.33 6.79 -0.83
CA VAL A 48 -0.83 8.04 -0.25
C VAL A 48 -1.52 8.34 1.08
N LEU A 49 -2.85 8.24 1.15
CA LEU A 49 -3.61 8.44 2.38
C LEU A 49 -3.21 7.42 3.45
N GLY A 50 -3.04 6.15 3.06
CA GLY A 50 -2.51 5.12 3.95
C GLY A 50 -1.13 5.50 4.50
N ALA A 51 -0.21 5.96 3.65
CA ALA A 51 1.15 6.34 4.04
C ALA A 51 1.16 7.55 4.99
N VAL A 52 0.36 8.58 4.69
CA VAL A 52 0.19 9.74 5.58
C VAL A 52 -0.33 9.31 6.94
N VAL A 53 -1.31 8.41 6.98
CA VAL A 53 -1.86 7.88 8.23
C VAL A 53 -0.83 7.02 8.98
N SER A 54 -0.03 6.21 8.29
CA SER A 54 1.08 5.46 8.91
C SER A 54 2.14 6.39 9.52
N ILE A 55 2.48 7.49 8.84
CA ILE A 55 3.39 8.52 9.36
C ILE A 55 2.74 9.23 10.56
N ALA A 56 1.46 9.57 10.48
CA ALA A 56 0.73 10.19 11.60
C ALA A 56 0.65 9.25 12.81
N ALA A 57 0.37 7.97 12.62
CA ALA A 57 0.40 6.95 13.67
C ALA A 57 1.80 6.81 14.29
N PHE A 58 2.85 6.97 13.47
CA PHE A 58 4.22 6.98 13.95
C PHE A 58 4.51 8.23 14.80
N LEU A 59 4.08 9.42 14.38
CA LEU A 59 4.33 10.67 15.11
C LEU A 59 3.47 10.83 16.36
N PHE A 60 2.23 10.32 16.32
CA PHE A 60 1.21 10.48 17.36
C PHE A 60 0.70 9.12 17.85
N PRO A 61 1.55 8.30 18.50
CA PRO A 61 1.17 6.94 18.92
C PRO A 61 0.06 6.90 19.98
N LYS A 62 -0.26 8.04 20.62
CA LYS A 62 -1.35 8.16 21.60
C LYS A 62 -2.75 8.23 20.98
N VAL A 63 -2.88 8.44 19.67
CA VAL A 63 -4.18 8.53 19.00
C VAL A 63 -4.51 7.19 18.33
N GLU A 64 -5.25 6.36 19.06
CA GLU A 64 -5.47 4.94 18.73
C GLU A 64 -6.22 4.71 17.43
N ILE A 65 -7.18 5.58 17.12
CA ILE A 65 -7.97 5.53 15.89
C ILE A 65 -7.09 5.62 14.64
N ILE A 66 -5.98 6.38 14.70
CA ILE A 66 -5.10 6.59 13.54
C ILE A 66 -4.40 5.28 13.14
N GLN A 67 -4.14 4.37 14.08
CA GLN A 67 -3.49 3.09 13.79
C GLN A 67 -4.39 2.12 13.02
N ALA A 68 -5.72 2.21 13.22
CA ALA A 68 -6.70 1.39 12.52
C ALA A 68 -7.06 1.92 11.12
N ILE A 69 -6.82 3.22 10.86
CA ILE A 69 -7.19 3.86 9.59
C ILE A 69 -6.23 3.47 8.45
N ALA A 70 -4.94 3.30 8.71
CA ALA A 70 -3.96 2.93 7.67
C ALA A 70 -4.30 1.59 6.98
N PRO A 71 -4.65 0.51 7.72
CA PRO A 71 -5.14 -0.73 7.11
C PRO A 71 -6.36 -0.55 6.20
N ILE A 72 -7.29 0.35 6.56
CA ILE A 72 -8.49 0.60 5.73
C ILE A 72 -8.07 1.15 4.36
N PHE A 73 -7.20 2.16 4.35
CA PHE A 73 -6.75 2.76 3.09
C PHE A 73 -5.91 1.81 2.24
N TYR A 74 -5.00 1.04 2.84
CA TYR A 74 -4.24 0.04 2.08
C TYR A 74 -5.12 -1.12 1.60
N GLY A 75 -6.14 -1.51 2.37
CA GLY A 75 -7.11 -2.52 1.97
C GLY A 75 -7.96 -2.07 0.78
N LEU A 76 -8.40 -0.81 0.78
CA LEU A 76 -9.10 -0.21 -0.36
C LEU A 76 -8.21 -0.14 -1.60
N ALA A 77 -6.95 0.30 -1.44
CA ALA A 77 -5.98 0.29 -2.53
C ALA A 77 -5.76 -1.12 -3.10
N LEU A 78 -5.59 -2.12 -2.23
CA LEU A 78 -5.41 -3.52 -2.63
C LEU A 78 -6.65 -4.07 -3.35
N GLY A 79 -7.86 -3.78 -2.86
CA GLY A 79 -9.10 -4.21 -3.51
C GLY A 79 -9.23 -3.65 -4.93
N LEU A 80 -8.86 -2.39 -5.13
CA LEU A 80 -8.86 -1.76 -6.44
C LEU A 80 -7.77 -2.32 -7.36
N ILE A 81 -6.57 -2.59 -6.84
CA ILE A 81 -5.49 -3.28 -7.59
C ILE A 81 -5.94 -4.68 -8.02
N MET A 82 -6.68 -5.41 -7.18
CA MET A 82 -7.19 -6.73 -7.55
C MET A 82 -8.27 -6.66 -8.64
N LEU A 83 -9.17 -5.66 -8.57
CA LEU A 83 -10.20 -5.46 -9.59
C LEU A 83 -9.58 -5.15 -10.96
N ASP A 84 -8.68 -4.17 -11.01
CA ASP A 84 -7.95 -3.78 -12.22
C ASP A 84 -7.05 -4.93 -12.72
N GLY A 85 -6.41 -5.64 -11.79
CA GLY A 85 -5.50 -6.71 -12.12
C GLY A 85 -6.18 -7.95 -12.71
N VAL A 86 -7.42 -8.26 -12.31
CA VAL A 86 -8.19 -9.35 -12.94
C VAL A 86 -8.47 -9.05 -14.41
N GLU A 87 -8.77 -7.79 -14.74
CA GLU A 87 -9.03 -7.35 -16.10
C GLU A 87 -7.77 -7.45 -16.98
N VAL A 88 -6.64 -6.93 -16.50
CA VAL A 88 -5.35 -6.99 -17.20
C VAL A 88 -4.87 -8.44 -17.39
N ILE A 89 -5.00 -9.30 -16.37
CA ILE A 89 -4.64 -10.72 -16.46
C ILE A 89 -5.54 -11.47 -17.43
N SER A 90 -6.85 -11.15 -17.46
CA SER A 90 -7.81 -11.74 -18.40
C SER A 90 -7.41 -11.43 -19.86
N TYR A 91 -7.09 -10.18 -20.18
CA TYR A 91 -6.64 -9.80 -21.52
C TYR A 91 -5.33 -10.50 -21.93
N GLY A 92 -4.44 -10.73 -20.97
CA GLY A 92 -3.19 -11.45 -21.20
C GLY A 92 -3.38 -12.95 -21.45
N LEU A 93 -4.33 -13.58 -20.76
CA LEU A 93 -4.65 -15.01 -20.92
C LEU A 93 -5.42 -15.31 -22.21
N ILE A 94 -6.27 -14.38 -22.67
CA ILE A 94 -7.07 -14.54 -23.88
C ILE A 94 -6.24 -14.19 -25.14
N GLY A 95 -5.02 -13.67 -24.96
CA GLY A 95 -4.06 -13.41 -26.06
C GLY A 95 -4.46 -12.21 -26.94
N ILE A 96 -5.18 -11.24 -26.37
CA ILE A 96 -5.78 -10.14 -27.13
C ILE A 96 -4.75 -9.06 -27.49
N ASP A 97 -3.61 -8.95 -26.79
CA ASP A 97 -2.55 -7.98 -27.14
C ASP A 97 -1.13 -8.39 -26.73
N ASN A 98 -0.15 -8.05 -27.58
CA ASN A 98 1.28 -8.30 -27.33
C ASN A 98 1.91 -7.34 -26.30
N ASP A 99 1.26 -6.21 -26.00
CA ASP A 99 1.70 -5.25 -24.96
C ASP A 99 1.28 -5.65 -23.53
N VAL A 100 0.44 -6.68 -23.39
CA VAL A 100 -0.12 -7.11 -22.09
C VAL A 100 0.93 -7.77 -21.19
N GLY A 101 1.99 -8.36 -21.75
CA GLY A 101 3.03 -9.03 -20.96
C GLY A 101 3.80 -8.08 -20.03
N GLY A 102 4.10 -6.87 -20.51
CA GLY A 102 4.74 -5.81 -19.73
C GLY A 102 3.77 -5.09 -18.78
N GLN A 103 2.47 -5.28 -18.94
CA GLN A 103 1.44 -4.72 -18.06
C GLN A 103 1.11 -5.69 -16.92
N MET A 104 0.95 -6.98 -17.22
CA MET A 104 0.76 -8.04 -16.24
C MET A 104 1.88 -8.06 -15.18
N SER A 105 3.14 -7.93 -15.58
CA SER A 105 4.26 -7.94 -14.63
C SER A 105 4.21 -6.77 -13.64
N LEU A 106 3.78 -5.58 -14.08
CA LEU A 106 3.57 -4.42 -13.21
C LEU A 106 2.37 -4.63 -12.28
N THR A 107 1.26 -5.15 -12.79
CA THR A 107 0.08 -5.51 -12.00
C THR A 107 0.42 -6.49 -10.89
N PHE A 108 1.19 -7.55 -11.18
CA PHE A 108 1.66 -8.49 -10.17
C PHE A 108 2.55 -7.83 -9.12
N LEU A 109 3.45 -6.93 -9.56
CA LEU A 109 4.30 -6.17 -8.65
C LEU A 109 3.47 -5.32 -7.68
N TYR A 110 2.44 -4.64 -8.18
CA TYR A 110 1.51 -3.87 -7.37
C TYR A 110 0.69 -4.72 -6.41
N LEU A 111 0.25 -5.88 -6.86
CA LEU A 111 -0.54 -6.79 -6.04
C LEU A 111 0.29 -7.32 -4.86
N ILE A 112 1.56 -7.68 -5.11
CA ILE A 112 2.49 -8.10 -4.05
C ILE A 112 2.77 -6.94 -3.10
N LEU A 113 3.12 -5.75 -3.61
CA LEU A 113 3.43 -4.59 -2.78
C LEU A 113 2.22 -4.10 -1.97
N GLY A 114 1.05 -4.04 -2.58
CA GLY A 114 -0.20 -3.70 -1.92
C GLY A 114 -0.54 -4.69 -0.81
N ALA A 115 -0.43 -5.99 -1.08
CA ALA A 115 -0.66 -7.04 -0.08
C ALA A 115 0.32 -6.96 1.08
N VAL A 116 1.62 -6.77 0.81
CA VAL A 116 2.65 -6.63 1.85
C VAL A 116 2.39 -5.38 2.70
N THR A 117 2.04 -4.25 2.06
CA THR A 117 1.75 -2.99 2.76
C THR A 117 0.52 -3.12 3.66
N PHE A 118 -0.53 -3.76 3.14
CA PHE A 118 -1.74 -4.06 3.91
C PHE A 118 -1.46 -4.97 5.11
N ILE A 119 -0.79 -6.09 4.92
CA ILE A 119 -0.44 -7.03 5.99
C ILE A 119 0.42 -6.34 7.07
N LEU A 120 1.45 -5.58 6.66
CA LEU A 120 2.30 -4.87 7.61
C LEU A 120 1.54 -3.81 8.41
N SER A 121 0.57 -3.13 7.79
CA SER A 121 -0.28 -2.17 8.49
C SER A 121 -1.15 -2.83 9.56
N ILE A 122 -1.72 -4.01 9.26
CA ILE A 122 -2.48 -4.82 10.21
C ILE A 122 -1.57 -5.27 11.35
N VAL A 123 -0.43 -5.88 11.03
CA VAL A 123 0.54 -6.35 12.02
C VAL A 123 0.99 -5.21 12.93
N SER A 124 1.28 -4.03 12.37
CA SER A 124 1.68 -2.84 13.14
C SER A 124 0.57 -2.34 14.08
N ALA A 125 -0.70 -2.39 13.65
CA ALA A 125 -1.84 -2.04 14.49
C ALA A 125 -2.02 -3.04 15.64
N PHE A 126 -1.96 -4.34 15.37
CA PHE A 126 -2.10 -5.40 16.38
C PHE A 126 -0.94 -5.43 17.39
N PHE A 127 0.31 -5.24 16.95
CA PHE A 127 1.46 -5.18 17.87
C PHE A 127 1.38 -3.99 18.82
N SER A 128 0.94 -2.84 18.32
CA SER A 128 0.73 -1.65 19.14
C SER A 128 -0.37 -1.87 20.18
N TYR A 129 -1.47 -2.52 19.78
CA TYR A 129 -2.54 -2.92 20.69
C TYR A 129 -2.05 -3.92 21.76
N THR A 130 -1.28 -4.94 21.36
CA THR A 130 -0.81 -6.01 22.27
C THR A 130 0.22 -5.50 23.27
N LYS A 131 1.13 -4.61 22.86
CA LYS A 131 2.09 -3.99 23.77
C LYS A 131 1.38 -3.21 24.87
N LYS A 132 0.27 -2.54 24.53
CA LYS A 132 -0.53 -1.77 25.47
C LYS A 132 -1.29 -2.65 26.48
N VAL A 133 -1.78 -3.83 26.09
CA VAL A 133 -2.44 -4.77 27.03
C VAL A 133 -1.48 -5.33 28.09
N LYS A 134 -0.17 -5.26 27.85
CA LYS A 134 0.88 -5.75 28.77
C LYS A 134 1.47 -4.66 29.67
N GLU A 135 1.15 -3.39 29.46
CA GLU A 135 1.52 -2.25 30.31
C GLU A 135 0.38 -1.93 31.29
#